data_AF-A0A7V3H4K6-F1
#
_entry.id   AF-A0A7V3H4K6-F1
#
_cell.length_a   1.000
_cell.length_b   1.000
_cell.length_c   1.000
_cell.angle_alpha   90.00
_cell.angle_beta   90.00
_cell.angle_gamma   90.00
#
_symmetry.space_group_name_H-M   'P 1'
#
loop_
_entity.id
_entity.type
_entity.pdbx_description
1 polymer ?
#
loop_
_entity_poly.entity_id
_entity_poly.type
_entity_poly.pdbx_seq_one_letter_code
_entity_poly.pdbx_strand_id
1 'polypeptide(L)'
;MERLETLAGVPLALMERFNQEVRSMADDHTIPAHDLLDRIARLQAQLYREGEEAFAGFLKEAEAAEQELQECLQYLRTVKERATLLRGLLASMFRPGQAAQ
;
A
#
# COMPACT_ATOMS: atom_id res chain seq x y z
N MET A 1 6.42 -0.70 -5.98
CA MET A 1 5.08 -0.11 -6.16
C MET A 1 4.10 -1.05 -6.86
N GLU A 2 4.44 -1.64 -8.01
CA GLU A 2 3.54 -2.56 -8.75
C GLU A 2 2.95 -3.70 -7.89
N ARG A 3 3.73 -4.23 -6.94
CA ARG A 3 3.28 -5.28 -6.01
C ARG A 3 2.25 -4.79 -4.99
N LEU A 4 2.38 -3.56 -4.50
CA LEU A 4 1.42 -2.95 -3.58
C LEU A 4 0.09 -2.63 -4.28
N GLU A 5 0.16 -2.13 -5.51
CA GLU A 5 -1.03 -1.87 -6.34
C GLU A 5 -1.80 -3.17 -6.62
N THR A 6 -1.07 -4.25 -6.93
CA THR A 6 -1.65 -5.57 -7.12
C THR A 6 -2.35 -6.07 -5.84
N LEU A 7 -1.69 -5.97 -4.69
CA LEU A 7 -2.23 -6.40 -3.40
C LEU A 7 -3.42 -5.56 -2.95
N ALA A 8 -3.42 -4.25 -3.24
CA ALA A 8 -4.53 -3.35 -2.95
C ALA A 8 -5.81 -3.67 -3.76
N GLY A 9 -5.66 -4.30 -4.94
CA GLY A 9 -6.78 -4.73 -5.77
C GLY A 9 -7.44 -6.05 -5.33
N VAL A 10 -6.76 -6.83 -4.48
CA VAL A 10 -7.23 -8.18 -4.08
C VAL A 10 -8.60 -8.17 -3.40
N PRO A 11 -8.93 -7.25 -2.46
CA PRO A 11 -10.26 -7.24 -1.84
C PRO A 11 -11.40 -7.10 -2.85
N LEU A 12 -11.25 -6.24 -3.86
CA LEU A 12 -12.25 -6.06 -4.92
C LEU A 12 -12.38 -7.32 -5.77
N ALA A 13 -11.27 -7.94 -6.16
CA ALA A 13 -11.28 -9.19 -6.92
C ALA A 13 -11.95 -10.34 -6.15
N LEU A 14 -11.71 -10.46 -4.84
CA LEU A 14 -12.35 -11.47 -3.99
C LEU A 14 -13.86 -11.21 -3.86
N MET A 15 -14.29 -9.96 -3.74
CA MET A 15 -15.72 -9.61 -3.73
C MET A 15 -16.41 -9.92 -5.06
N GLU A 16 -15.76 -9.64 -6.19
CA GLU A 16 -16.28 -9.97 -7.52
C GLU A 16 -16.42 -11.49 -7.68
N ARG A 17 -15.38 -12.25 -7.28
CA ARG A 17 -15.41 -13.71 -7.29
C ARG A 17 -16.54 -14.28 -6.43
N PHE A 18 -16.71 -13.78 -5.20
CA PHE A 18 -17.82 -14.19 -4.33
C PHE A 18 -19.16 -13.99 -5.02
N ASN A 19 -19.40 -12.80 -5.58
CA ASN A 19 -20.67 -12.47 -6.22
C ASN A 19 -20.94 -13.35 -7.45
N GLN A 20 -19.93 -13.63 -8.26
CA GLN A 20 -20.05 -14.50 -9.44
C GLN A 20 -20.36 -15.95 -9.03
N GLU A 21 -19.63 -16.49 -8.07
CA GLU A 21 -19.82 -17.86 -7.61
C GLU A 21 -21.18 -18.06 -6.91
N VAL A 22 -21.60 -17.12 -6.06
CA VAL A 22 -22.92 -17.17 -5.40
C VAL A 22 -24.06 -17.10 -6.43
N ARG A 23 -23.95 -16.23 -7.44
CA ARG A 23 -24.94 -16.19 -8.54
C ARG A 23 -25.00 -17.50 -9.29
N SER A 24 -23.84 -18.06 -9.66
CA SER A 24 -23.77 -19.35 -10.34
C SER A 24 -24.38 -20.48 -9.52
N MET A 25 -24.23 -20.47 -8.18
CA MET A 25 -24.86 -21.46 -7.31
C MET A 25 -26.38 -21.24 -7.25
N ALA A 26 -26.84 -20.00 -7.17
CA ALA A 26 -28.27 -19.66 -7.10
C ALA A 26 -29.02 -20.00 -8.41
N ASP A 27 -28.34 -19.88 -9.55
CA ASP A 27 -28.89 -20.24 -10.87
C ASP A 27 -28.99 -21.77 -11.07
N ASP A 28 -28.29 -22.56 -10.26
CA ASP A 28 -28.37 -24.02 -10.29
C ASP A 28 -29.52 -24.55 -9.42
N HIS A 29 -30.70 -24.69 -10.04
CA HIS A 29 -31.92 -25.18 -9.39
C HIS A 29 -31.87 -26.67 -9.00
N THR A 30 -30.78 -27.38 -9.28
CA THR A 30 -30.61 -28.78 -8.86
C THR A 30 -30.08 -28.92 -7.43
N ILE A 31 -29.56 -27.84 -6.86
CA ILE A 31 -28.97 -27.83 -5.52
C ILE A 31 -30.07 -27.62 -4.47
N PRO A 32 -30.21 -28.52 -3.47
CA PRO A 32 -31.10 -28.27 -2.34
C PRO A 32 -30.71 -27.00 -1.57
N ALA A 33 -31.70 -26.23 -1.11
CA ALA A 33 -31.46 -24.94 -0.45
C ALA A 33 -30.51 -25.02 0.77
N HIS A 34 -30.55 -26.12 1.53
CA HIS A 34 -29.63 -26.34 2.65
C HIS A 34 -28.17 -26.49 2.19
N ASP A 35 -27.94 -27.29 1.15
CA ASP A 35 -26.61 -27.52 0.57
C ASP A 35 -26.04 -26.24 -0.06
N LEU A 36 -26.92 -25.38 -0.59
CA LEU A 36 -26.55 -24.08 -1.15
C LEU A 36 -26.01 -23.13 -0.06
N LEU A 37 -26.69 -23.04 1.09
CA LEU A 37 -26.22 -22.24 2.22
C LEU A 37 -24.86 -22.73 2.75
N ASP A 38 -24.68 -24.04 2.87
CA ASP A 38 -23.42 -24.64 3.30
C ASP A 38 -22.28 -24.35 2.32
N ARG A 39 -22.55 -24.40 1.01
CA ARG A 39 -21.57 -24.04 -0.02
C ARG A 39 -21.19 -22.56 0.03
N ILE A 40 -22.16 -21.66 0.20
CA ILE A 40 -21.90 -20.22 0.35
C ILE A 40 -21.06 -19.96 1.59
N ALA A 41 -21.36 -20.60 2.72
CA ALA A 41 -20.59 -20.45 3.95
C ALA A 41 -19.13 -20.92 3.79
N ARG A 42 -18.91 -22.05 3.11
CA ARG A 42 -17.56 -22.55 2.80
C ARG A 42 -16.79 -21.59 1.89
N LEU A 43 -17.44 -21.08 0.85
CA LEU A 43 -16.85 -20.10 -0.06
C LEU A 43 -16.46 -18.83 0.70
N GLN A 44 -17.35 -18.30 1.54
CA GLN A 44 -17.05 -17.12 2.36
C GLN A 44 -15.84 -17.35 3.27
N ALA A 45 -15.78 -18.50 3.95
CA ALA A 45 -14.66 -18.83 4.82
C ALA A 45 -13.33 -18.97 4.05
N GLN A 46 -13.37 -19.52 2.83
CA GLN A 46 -12.21 -19.61 1.96
C GLN A 46 -11.72 -18.21 1.54
N LEU A 47 -12.62 -17.38 0.99
CA LEU A 47 -12.25 -16.04 0.52
C LEU A 47 -11.79 -15.14 1.66
N TYR A 48 -12.34 -15.32 2.85
CA TYR A 48 -11.87 -14.62 4.05
C TYR A 48 -10.41 -14.94 4.36
N ARG A 49 -10.01 -16.22 4.33
CA ARG A 49 -8.61 -16.63 4.53
C ARG A 49 -7.69 -16.09 3.44
N GLU A 50 -8.10 -16.20 2.17
CA GLU A 50 -7.34 -15.64 1.04
C GLU A 50 -7.16 -14.12 1.21
N GLY A 51 -8.19 -13.42 1.68
CA GLY A 51 -8.16 -12.00 1.98
C GLY A 51 -7.24 -11.63 3.14
N GLU A 52 -7.25 -12.40 4.24
CA GLU A 52 -6.33 -12.20 5.37
C GLU A 52 -4.87 -12.36 4.95
N GLU A 53 -4.56 -13.39 4.16
CA GLU A 53 -3.20 -13.63 3.65
C GLU A 53 -2.74 -12.49 2.73
N ALA A 54 -3.59 -12.05 1.81
CA ALA A 54 -3.29 -10.94 0.91
C ALA A 54 -3.10 -9.63 1.69
N PHE A 55 -3.94 -9.37 2.70
CA PHE A 55 -3.84 -8.18 3.53
C PHE A 55 -2.57 -8.18 4.40
N ALA A 56 -2.21 -9.32 4.98
CA ALA A 56 -0.94 -9.45 5.70
C ALA A 56 0.27 -9.19 4.77
N GLY A 57 0.20 -9.70 3.53
CA GLY A 57 1.19 -9.41 2.49
C GLY A 57 1.26 -7.92 2.15
N PHE A 58 0.10 -7.27 2.01
CA PHE A 58 0.01 -5.83 1.75
C PHE A 58 0.67 -5.00 2.86
N LEU A 59 0.34 -5.26 4.12
CA LEU A 59 0.90 -4.54 5.26
C LEU A 59 2.43 -4.64 5.29
N LYS A 60 2.97 -5.83 5.09
CA LYS A 60 4.42 -6.04 5.07
C LYS A 60 5.12 -5.24 3.97
N GLU A 61 4.57 -5.25 2.77
CA GLU A 61 5.12 -4.49 1.64
C GLU A 61 4.94 -2.96 1.85
N ALA A 62 3.86 -2.54 2.50
CA ALA A 62 3.58 -1.13 2.78
C ALA A 62 4.54 -0.58 3.84
N GLU A 63 4.80 -1.34 4.90
CA GLU A 63 5.77 -1.00 5.94
C GLU A 63 7.18 -0.88 5.36
N ALA A 64 7.59 -1.81 4.49
CA ALA A 64 8.89 -1.76 3.83
C ALA A 64 9.02 -0.50 2.94
N ALA A 65 7.99 -0.21 2.14
CA ALA A 65 7.98 0.98 1.29
C ALA A 65 7.98 2.28 2.12
N GLU A 66 7.29 2.31 3.26
CA GLU A 66 7.31 3.46 4.17
C GLU A 66 8.72 3.70 4.74
N GLN A 67 9.40 2.64 5.16
CA GLN A 67 10.77 2.73 5.68
C GLN A 67 11.74 3.30 4.64
N GLU A 68 11.70 2.78 3.40
CA GLU A 68 12.52 3.31 2.30
C GLU A 68 12.25 4.79 2.04
N LEU A 69 10.97 5.20 2.10
CA LEU A 69 10.59 6.59 1.89
C LEU A 69 11.08 7.49 3.03
N GLN A 70 11.04 7.02 4.27
CA GLN A 70 11.58 7.73 5.43
C GLN A 70 13.10 7.92 5.31
N GLU A 71 13.85 6.91 4.90
CA GLU A 71 15.29 7.01 4.65
C GLU A 71 15.60 8.03 3.55
N CYS A 72 14.86 7.99 2.45
CA CYS A 72 14.99 8.96 1.35
C CYS A 72 14.72 10.40 1.82
N LEU A 73 13.69 10.61 2.63
CA LEU A 73 13.37 11.93 3.20
C LEU A 73 14.48 12.45 4.12
N GLN A 74 15.07 11.57 4.95
CA GLN A 74 16.20 11.94 5.79
C GLN A 74 17.41 12.36 4.96
N TYR A 75 17.73 11.58 3.91
CA TYR A 75 18.80 11.92 2.97
C TYR A 75 18.58 13.30 2.32
N LEU A 76 17.36 13.56 1.82
CA LEU A 76 17.02 14.85 1.22
C LEU A 76 17.14 16.01 2.20
N ARG A 77 16.76 15.80 3.47
CA ARG A 77 16.95 16.82 4.53
C ARG A 77 18.43 17.13 4.72
N THR A 78 19.30 16.12 4.81
CA THR A 78 20.75 16.31 4.92
C THR A 78 21.33 17.06 3.72
N VAL A 79 20.91 16.72 2.50
CA VAL A 79 21.34 17.42 1.28
C VAL A 79 20.91 18.89 1.31
N LYS A 80 19.67 19.17 1.70
CA LYS A 80 19.15 20.55 1.85
C LYS A 80 19.95 21.35 2.88
N GLU A 81 20.27 20.77 4.02
CA GLU A 81 21.08 21.41 5.06
C GLU A 81 22.47 21.76 4.53
N ARG A 82 23.14 20.80 3.87
CA ARG A 82 24.45 21.03 3.23
C ARG A 82 24.41 22.14 2.18
N ALA A 83 23.39 22.12 1.31
CA ALA A 83 23.21 23.17 0.29
C ALA A 83 22.98 24.55 0.93
N THR A 84 22.25 24.61 2.05
CA THR A 84 22.01 25.85 2.79
C THR A 84 23.31 26.39 3.39
N LEU A 85 24.14 25.53 3.97
CA LEU A 85 25.46 25.90 4.49
C LEU A 85 26.38 26.42 3.38
N LEU A 86 26.48 25.69 2.27
CA LEU A 86 27.27 26.11 1.11
C LEU A 86 26.80 27.45 0.55
N ARG A 87 25.48 27.66 0.44
CA ARG A 87 24.91 28.95 0.04
C ARG A 87 25.29 30.07 1.00
N GLY A 88 25.25 29.82 2.32
CA GLY A 88 25.66 30.79 3.34
C GLY A 88 27.14 31.17 3.24
N LEU A 89 28.02 30.18 3.04
CA LEU A 89 29.47 30.39 2.83
C LEU A 89 29.76 31.16 1.55
N LEU A 90 29.12 30.80 0.44
CA LEU A 90 29.26 31.56 -0.82
C LEU A 90 28.78 33.00 -0.63
N ALA A 91 27.63 33.22 0.01
CA ALA A 91 27.09 34.55 0.25
C ALA A 91 28.00 35.42 1.14
N SER A 92 28.71 34.83 2.12
CA SER A 92 29.66 35.57 2.95
C SER A 92 30.94 35.96 2.22
N MET A 93 31.40 35.14 1.26
CA MET A 93 32.58 35.46 0.43
C MET A 93 32.34 36.61 -0.55
N PHE A 94 31.09 36.83 -0.97
CA PHE A 94 30.72 37.91 -1.91
C PHE A 94 30.08 39.15 -1.22
N ARG A 95 30.05 39.20 0.12
CA ARG A 95 29.71 40.41 0.88
C ARG A 95 30.97 41.05 1.45
N PRO A 96 31.57 42.06 0.77
CA PRO A 96 32.63 42.84 1.37
C PRO A 96 32.02 43.78 2.43
N GLY A 97 32.48 43.66 3.67
CA GLY A 97 32.44 44.68 4.73
C GLY A 97 31.14 45.47 4.96
N GLN A 98 30.32 45.03 5.91
CA GLN A 98 29.44 45.93 6.69
C GLN A 98 29.84 45.99 8.18
N ALA A 99 31.07 45.62 8.51
CA ALA A 99 31.61 45.70 9.86
C ALA A 99 32.90 46.54 9.87
N ALA A 100 32.78 47.81 9.49
CA ALA A 100 33.75 48.87 9.79
C ALA A 100 33.11 50.24 9.50
N GLN A 101 32.17 50.65 10.35
CA GLN A 101 31.82 52.06 10.63
C GLN A 101 30.96 52.12 11.89
#